data_AF-A0AAW4WXE9-F1
#
_entry.id   AF-A0AAW4WXE9-F1
#
_cell.length_a   1.000
_cell.length_b   1.000
_cell.length_c   1.000
_cell.angle_alpha   90.00
_cell.angle_beta   90.00
_cell.angle_gamma   90.00
#
_symmetry.space_group_name_H-M   'P 1'
#
loop_
_entity.id
_entity.type
_entity.pdbx_description
1 polymer ?
#
loop_
_entity_poly.entity_id
_entity_poly.type
_entity_poly.pdbx_seq_one_letter_code
_entity_poly.pdbx_strand_id
1 'polypeptide(L)' 'GDTACEEAVYLAGLAKQVYLIVRKPFLRASKIMQARVMNHPNIKVLFEHNAVGLYGENGVEGVHLVKRQGE' A
#
# COMPACT_ATOMS: atom_id res chain seq x y z
N GLY A 1 -9.16 -1.24 -2.91
CA GLY A 1 -10.13 -1.87 -3.82
C GLY A 1 -9.37 -2.82 -4.72
N ASP A 2 -10.04 -3.49 -5.65
CA ASP A 2 -9.39 -4.49 -6.52
C ASP A 2 -8.25 -3.88 -7.33
N THR A 3 -8.45 -2.73 -7.97
CA THR A 3 -7.40 -2.03 -8.74
C THR A 3 -6.10 -1.84 -7.96
N ALA A 4 -6.19 -1.35 -6.71
CA ALA A 4 -4.99 -1.16 -5.89
C ALA A 4 -4.29 -2.48 -5.53
N CYS A 5 -5.03 -3.58 -5.44
CA CYS A 5 -4.45 -4.89 -5.18
C CYS A 5 -3.80 -5.48 -6.43
N GLU A 6 -4.40 -5.28 -7.61
CA GLU A 6 -3.82 -5.70 -8.89
C GLU A 6 -2.51 -4.97 -9.17
N GLU A 7 -2.50 -3.64 -9.03
CA GLU A 7 -1.29 -2.81 -9.19
C GLU A 7 -0.20 -3.20 -8.19
N ALA A 8 -0.56 -3.46 -6.93
CA ALA A 8 0.40 -3.90 -5.92
C ALA A 8 1.07 -5.24 -6.27
N VAL A 9 0.29 -6.20 -6.81
CA VAL A 9 0.83 -7.50 -7.26
C VAL A 9 1.72 -7.32 -8.48
N TYR A 10 1.32 -6.48 -9.45
CA TYR A 10 2.16 -6.18 -10.61
C TYR A 10 3.50 -5.55 -10.20
N LEU A 11 3.48 -4.52 -9.36
CA LEU A 11 4.69 -3.86 -8.86
C LEU A 11 5.58 -4.78 -8.02
N ALA A 12 5.00 -5.76 -7.34
CA ALA A 12 5.74 -6.71 -6.53
C ALA A 12 6.67 -7.63 -7.36
N GLY A 13 6.42 -7.78 -8.66
CA GLY A 13 7.34 -8.45 -9.59
C GLY A 13 8.52 -7.59 -10.06
N LEU A 14 8.47 -6.28 -9.83
CA LEU A 14 9.48 -5.32 -10.29
C LEU A 14 10.28 -4.70 -9.15
N ALA A 15 9.64 -4.46 -8.01
CA ALA A 15 10.22 -3.80 -6.85
C ALA A 15 10.68 -4.79 -5.79
N LYS A 16 11.73 -4.42 -5.05
CA LYS A 16 12.22 -5.20 -3.89
C LYS A 16 11.16 -5.36 -2.80
N GLN A 17 10.37 -4.31 -2.57
CA GLN A 17 9.31 -4.26 -1.56
C GLN A 17 8.20 -3.30 -2.02
N VAL A 18 6.95 -3.69 -1.82
CA VAL A 18 5.76 -2.86 -2.07
C VAL A 18 5.04 -2.62 -0.76
N TYR A 19 4.61 -1.37 -0.53
CA TYR A 19 3.77 -1.00 0.61
C TYR A 19 2.40 -0.58 0.09
N LEU A 20 1.35 -1.34 0.42
CA LEU A 20 -0.03 -1.01 0.06
C LEU A 20 -0.67 -0.21 1.20
N ILE A 21 -0.76 1.11 1.04
CA ILE A 21 -1.32 2.03 2.02
C ILE A 21 -2.85 2.04 1.92
N VAL A 22 -3.53 1.78 3.04
CA VAL A 22 -5.00 1.67 3.10
C VAL A 22 -5.54 2.58 4.20
N ARG A 23 -6.41 3.53 3.83
CA ARG A 23 -7.00 4.54 4.74
C ARG A 23 -8.01 4.00 5.77
N LYS A 24 -8.37 2.72 5.69
CA LYS A 24 -9.39 2.05 6.52
C LYS A 24 -8.77 0.81 7.16
N PRO A 25 -9.38 0.23 8.22
CA PRO A 25 -8.92 -1.02 8.81
C PRO A 25 -9.26 -2.27 7.96
N PHE A 26 -9.69 -2.09 6.71
CA PHE A 26 -10.06 -3.18 5.81
C PHE A 26 -9.81 -2.82 4.34
N LEU A 27 -9.64 -3.85 3.51
CA LEU A 27 -9.60 -3.72 2.05
C LEU A 27 -11.02 -3.83 1.48
N ARG A 28 -11.38 -2.91 0.57
CA ARG A 28 -12.62 -2.99 -0.24
C ARG A 28 -12.50 -3.92 -1.46
N ALA A 29 -11.38 -4.63 -1.60
CA ALA A 29 -11.14 -5.53 -2.73
C ALA A 29 -11.94 -6.83 -2.58
N SER A 30 -12.13 -7.57 -3.66
CA SER A 30 -12.63 -8.94 -3.64
C SER A 30 -11.76 -9.85 -2.74
N LYS A 31 -12.35 -10.91 -2.17
CA LYS A 31 -11.64 -11.83 -1.26
C LYS A 31 -10.39 -12.44 -1.89
N ILE A 32 -10.46 -12.79 -3.17
CA ILE A 32 -9.33 -13.37 -3.89
C ILE A 32 -8.18 -12.39 -4.04
N MET A 33 -8.48 -11.12 -4.34
CA MET A 33 -7.45 -10.09 -4.44
C MET A 33 -6.84 -9.75 -3.09
N GLN A 34 -7.65 -9.71 -2.02
CA GLN A 34 -7.15 -9.59 -0.66
C GLN A 34 -6.17 -10.72 -0.32
N ALA A 35 -6.53 -11.98 -0.61
CA ALA A 35 -5.65 -13.11 -0.35
C ALA A 35 -4.33 -13.02 -1.14
N ARG A 36 -4.37 -12.61 -2.40
CA ARG A 36 -3.17 -12.42 -3.23
C ARG A 36 -2.21 -11.42 -2.62
N VAL A 37 -2.68 -10.23 -2.23
CA VAL A 37 -1.79 -9.21 -1.64
C VAL A 37 -1.30 -9.57 -0.25
N MET A 38 -2.15 -10.18 0.58
CA MET A 38 -1.79 -10.52 1.97
C MET A 38 -0.80 -11.70 2.05
N ASN A 39 -0.79 -12.59 1.05
CA ASN A 39 0.10 -13.74 1.00
C ASN A 39 1.35 -13.50 0.13
N HIS A 40 1.49 -12.33 -0.50
CA HIS A 40 2.64 -12.04 -1.35
C HIS A 40 3.87 -11.69 -0.48
N PRO A 41 5.06 -12.29 -0.71
CA PRO A 41 6.18 -12.21 0.24
C PRO A 41 6.78 -10.81 0.42
N ASN A 42 6.71 -9.95 -0.58
CA ASN A 42 7.26 -8.58 -0.57
C ASN A 42 6.18 -7.49 -0.67
N ILE A 43 4.92 -7.80 -0.35
CA ILE A 43 3.87 -6.78 -0.20
C ILE A 43 3.56 -6.61 1.28
N LYS A 44 3.62 -5.38 1.78
CA LYS A 44 3.21 -5.03 3.14
C LYS A 44 1.99 -4.12 3.10
N VAL A 45 0.87 -4.58 3.63
CA VAL A 45 -0.34 -3.77 3.73
C VAL A 45 -0.29 -2.92 5.00
N LEU A 46 -0.45 -1.61 4.85
CA LEU A 46 -0.49 -0.64 5.94
C LEU A 46 -1.92 -0.10 6.10
N PHE A 47 -2.68 -0.73 7.00
CA PHE A 47 -4.04 -0.32 7.33
C PHE A 47 -4.08 0.92 8.21
N GLU A 48 -5.14 1.70 8.10
CA GLU A 48 -5.35 2.95 8.85
C GLU A 48 -4.24 4.00 8.60
N HIS A 49 -3.57 3.96 7.46
CA HIS A 49 -2.52 4.93 7.11
C HIS A 49 -2.98 5.87 6.00
N ASN A 50 -2.57 7.14 6.14
CA ASN A 50 -2.78 8.19 5.15
C ASN A 50 -1.42 8.76 4.73
N ALA A 51 -1.21 8.92 3.43
CA ALA A 51 -0.07 9.67 2.91
C ALA A 51 -0.35 11.17 3.02
N VAL A 52 0.56 11.91 3.66
CA VAL A 52 0.40 13.36 3.92
C VAL A 52 1.41 14.22 3.17
N GLY A 53 2.46 13.62 2.60
CA GLY A 53 3.45 14.33 1.80
C GLY A 53 4.49 13.39 1.23
N LEU A 54 5.17 13.82 0.17
CA LEU A 54 6.32 13.16 -0.43
C LEU A 54 7.57 14.01 -0.18
N TYR A 55 8.74 13.38 -0.13
CA TYR A 55 10.02 14.09 0.00
C TYR A 55 11.12 13.45 -0.85
N GLY A 56 12.15 14.26 -1.14
CA GLY A 56 13.35 13.92 -1.91
C GLY A 56 13.86 15.13 -2.69
N GLU A 57 15.14 15.12 -3.09
CA GLU A 57 15.77 16.28 -3.74
C GLU A 57 15.73 16.19 -5.28
N ASN A 58 16.09 15.04 -5.83
CA ASN A 58 16.16 14.80 -7.28
C ASN A 58 15.23 13.66 -7.72
N GLY A 59 14.10 13.52 -7.03
CA GLY A 59 13.14 12.44 -7.22
C GLY A 59 12.38 12.15 -5.93
N VAL A 60 11.50 11.15 -5.97
CA VAL A 60 10.80 10.69 -4.77
C VAL A 60 11.71 9.72 -4.02
N GLU A 61 12.07 10.08 -2.78
CA GLU A 61 12.86 9.25 -1.89
C GLU A 61 12.00 8.61 -0.79
N GLY A 62 10.88 9.25 -0.44
CA GLY A 62 9.95 8.68 0.52
C GLY A 62 8.61 9.41 0.63
N VAL A 63 7.79 8.90 1.54
CA VAL A 63 6.44 9.36 1.84
C VAL A 63 6.25 9.50 3.34
N HIS A 64 5.67 10.61 3.78
CA HIS A 64 5.21 10.78 5.15
C HIS A 64 3.85 10.12 5.32
N LEU A 65 3.74 9.21 6.28
CA LEU A 65 2.50 8.51 6.61
C LEU A 65 2.04 8.89 8.01
N VAL A 66 0.74 9.10 8.17
CA VAL A 66 0.09 9.24 9.47
C VAL A 66 -0.84 8.04 9.66
N LYS A 67 -0.69 7.35 10.80
CA LYS A 67 -1.63 6.31 11.21
C LYS A 67 -2.80 6.96 11.96
N ARG A 68 -4.03 6.58 11.64
CA ARG A 68 -5.27 7.07 12.26
C ARG A 68 -5.38 8.61 12.26
N GLN A 69 -5.27 9.18 11.06
CA GLN A 69 -5.32 10.63 10.88
C GLN A 69 -6.70 11.18 11.30
N GLY A 70 -6.72 12.01 12.34
CA GLY A 70 -7.93 12.68 12.84
C GLY A 70 -8.76 11.88 13.85
N GLU A 71 -8.24 10.74 14.32
CA GLU A 71 -8.74 10.05 15.52
C GLU A 71 -8.02 10.55 16.78
#